data_AF-A0A8B9NFN5-F1
#
_entry.id   AF-A0A8B9NFN5-F1
#
_cell.length_a   1.000
_cell.length_b   1.000
_cell.length_c   1.000
_cell.angle_alpha   90.00
_cell.angle_beta   90.00
_cell.angle_gamma   90.00
#
_symmetry.space_group_name_H-M   'P 1'
#
loop_
_entity.id
_entity.type
_entity.pdbx_description
1 polymer ?
#
loop_
_entity_poly.entity_id
_entity_poly.type
_entity_poly.pdbx_seq_one_letter_code
_entity_poly.pdbx_strand_id
1 'polypeptide(L)'
;MAETFLVESPDVTYSKDFIEAKYTYSTVHVCKENGITKVRPCSTRFTFRTGRQVPRLGVMLVGWGGNNGTTVTAAVLANKLGLSWMTKTGRKKANYYGSLLQASTVCLGTGPT
;
A
#
# COMPACT_ATOMS: atom_id res chain seq x y z
N MET A 1 7.97 0.22 16.94
CA MET A 1 8.41 1.16 15.89
C MET A 1 7.73 2.49 16.20
N ALA A 2 8.47 3.59 16.22
CA ALA A 2 7.87 4.92 16.36
C ALA A 2 6.92 5.17 15.17
N GLU A 3 5.84 5.92 15.39
CA GLU A 3 4.93 6.32 14.31
C GLU A 3 5.67 7.26 13.37
N THR A 4 5.95 6.80 12.15
CA THR A 4 6.69 7.60 11.16
C THR A 4 5.83 8.69 10.51
N PHE A 5 4.50 8.56 10.55
CA PHE A 5 3.55 9.50 9.96
C PHE A 5 2.28 9.62 10.82
N LEU A 6 1.87 10.87 11.09
CA LEU A 6 0.62 11.24 11.73
C LEU A 6 -0.09 12.27 10.83
N VAL A 7 -1.37 12.06 10.53
CA VAL A 7 -2.17 12.99 9.72
C VAL A 7 -3.09 13.77 10.65
N GLU A 8 -2.80 15.06 10.83
CA GLU A 8 -3.64 15.96 11.63
C GLU A 8 -4.85 16.41 10.80
N SER A 9 -6.00 15.79 11.04
CA SER A 9 -7.24 16.10 10.33
C SER A 9 -8.45 15.90 11.26
N PRO A 10 -9.48 16.75 11.19
CA PRO A 10 -10.73 16.55 11.94
C PRO A 10 -11.49 15.29 11.50
N ASP A 11 -11.18 14.76 10.32
CA ASP A 11 -11.80 13.56 9.75
C ASP A 11 -11.06 12.27 10.09
N VAL A 12 -9.96 12.35 10.85
CA VAL A 12 -9.16 11.18 11.27
C VAL A 12 -9.12 11.11 12.79
N THR A 13 -9.33 9.92 13.34
CA THR A 13 -9.21 9.65 14.78
C THR A 13 -8.33 8.44 15.00
N TYR A 14 -7.35 8.59 15.89
CA TYR A 14 -6.40 7.54 16.25
C TYR A 14 -6.77 6.98 17.63
N SER A 15 -6.89 5.67 17.71
CA SER A 15 -6.99 4.91 18.96
C SER A 15 -5.80 3.96 19.09
N LYS A 16 -5.70 3.24 20.21
CA LYS A 16 -4.67 2.21 20.40
C LYS A 16 -4.71 1.15 19.29
N ASP A 17 -5.90 0.72 18.90
CA ASP A 17 -6.09 -0.46 18.05
C ASP A 17 -6.48 -0.12 16.60
N PHE A 18 -7.05 1.07 16.38
CA PHE A 18 -7.60 1.46 15.08
C PHE A 18 -7.29 2.91 14.68
N ILE A 19 -7.23 3.13 13.37
CA ILE A 19 -7.35 4.44 12.72
C ILE A 19 -8.73 4.49 12.08
N GLU A 20 -9.54 5.50 12.43
CA GLU A 20 -10.82 5.76 11.79
C GLU A 20 -10.71 7.00 10.91
N ALA A 21 -11.11 6.89 9.64
CA ALA A 21 -11.02 7.96 8.65
C ALA A 21 -12.36 8.16 7.94
N LYS A 22 -12.88 9.38 7.97
CA LYS A 22 -14.08 9.79 7.24
C LYS A 22 -13.66 10.23 5.83
N TYR A 23 -14.28 9.65 4.81
CA TYR A 23 -13.97 9.95 3.41
C TYR A 23 -15.25 10.17 2.62
N THR A 24 -15.34 11.28 1.90
CA THR A 24 -16.44 11.54 0.97
C THR A 24 -16.01 11.14 -0.42
N TYR A 25 -16.54 10.02 -0.91
CA TYR A 25 -16.33 9.59 -2.29
C TYR A 25 -17.26 10.38 -3.20
N SER A 26 -16.68 11.25 -4.01
CA SER A 26 -17.41 12.04 -5.01
C SER A 26 -17.27 11.41 -6.39
N THR A 27 -18.41 11.21 -7.05
CA THR A 27 -18.50 10.61 -8.38
C THR A 27 -19.62 11.27 -9.19
N VAL A 28 -19.84 10.82 -10.42
CA VAL A 28 -20.90 11.33 -11.30
C VAL A 28 -21.72 10.18 -11.86
N HIS A 29 -23.04 10.31 -11.83
CA HIS A 29 -23.96 9.45 -12.57
C HIS A 29 -24.33 10.11 -13.90
N VAL A 30 -24.03 9.41 -15.00
CA VAL A 30 -24.34 9.89 -16.35
C VAL A 30 -25.51 9.09 -16.92
N CYS A 31 -26.56 9.78 -17.35
CA CYS A 31 -27.69 9.18 -18.07
C CYS A 31 -28.00 9.96 -19.35
N LYS A 32 -28.52 9.27 -20.36
CA LYS A 32 -29.01 9.89 -21.59
C LYS A 32 -30.54 9.85 -21.58
N GLU A 33 -31.16 11.02 -21.57
CA GLU A 33 -32.63 11.18 -21.54
C GLU A 33 -33.02 12.15 -22.66
N ASN A 34 -33.91 11.72 -23.57
CA ASN A 34 -34.38 12.53 -24.71
C ASN A 34 -33.23 13.09 -25.59
N GLY A 35 -32.17 12.31 -25.80
CA GLY A 35 -31.01 12.73 -26.58
C GLY A 35 -30.03 13.64 -25.81
N ILE A 36 -30.40 14.14 -24.63
CA ILE A 36 -29.55 14.99 -23.78
C ILE A 36 -28.77 14.11 -22.80
N THR A 37 -27.45 14.32 -22.73
CA THR A 37 -26.59 13.70 -21.71
C THR A 37 -26.72 14.49 -20.40
N LYS A 38 -27.36 13.91 -19.40
CA LYS A 38 -27.45 14.45 -18.05
C LYS A 38 -26.32 13.89 -17.21
N VAL A 39 -25.55 14.79 -16.58
CA VAL A 39 -24.46 14.45 -15.65
C VAL A 39 -24.89 14.90 -14.26
N ARG A 40 -24.98 13.95 -13.32
CA ARG A 40 -25.44 14.19 -11.95
C ARG A 40 -24.27 13.93 -10.99
N PRO A 41 -23.63 14.96 -10.42
CA PRO A 41 -22.68 14.78 -9.33
C PRO A 41 -23.36 14.10 -8.15
N CYS A 42 -22.70 13.11 -7.57
CA CYS A 42 -23.19 12.37 -6.41
C CYS A 42 -22.02 12.11 -5.46
N SER A 43 -22.31 12.08 -4.16
CA SER A 43 -21.30 11.80 -3.14
C SER A 43 -21.80 10.79 -2.14
N THR A 44 -20.92 9.87 -1.73
CA THR A 44 -21.18 8.86 -0.71
C THR A 44 -20.16 9.02 0.41
N ARG A 45 -20.63 9.13 1.65
CA ARG A 45 -19.76 9.23 2.82
C ARG A 45 -19.41 7.82 3.33
N PHE A 46 -18.12 7.55 3.43
CA PHE A 46 -17.56 6.33 4.01
C PHE A 46 -16.88 6.66 5.34
N THR A 47 -16.94 5.71 6.27
CA THR A 47 -16.05 5.67 7.43
C THR A 47 -15.22 4.41 7.33
N PHE A 48 -13.92 4.57 7.10
CA PHE A 48 -12.96 3.47 7.07
C PHE A 48 -12.38 3.26 8.46
N ARG A 49 -12.30 2.01 8.89
CA ARG A 49 -11.64 1.62 10.13
C ARG A 49 -10.52 0.64 9.82
N THR A 50 -9.29 1.06 10.08
CA THR A 50 -8.07 0.30 9.77
C THR A 50 -7.43 -0.18 11.07
N GLY A 51 -7.26 -1.50 11.21
CA GLY A 51 -6.54 -2.09 12.35
C GLY A 51 -5.05 -1.74 12.32
N ARG A 52 -4.51 -1.36 13.47
CA ARG A 52 -3.12 -0.90 13.62
C ARG A 52 -2.12 -2.04 13.81
N GLN A 53 -2.57 -3.18 14.33
CA GLN A 53 -1.72 -4.35 14.55
C GLN A 53 -1.46 -5.09 13.23
N VAL A 54 -0.21 -5.15 12.81
CA VAL A 54 0.21 -5.96 11.65
C VAL A 54 0.53 -7.39 12.12
N PRO A 55 -0.21 -8.43 11.68
CA PRO A 55 0.02 -9.80 12.12
C PRO A 55 1.22 -10.44 11.39
N ARG A 56 1.67 -11.60 11.89
CA ARG A 56 2.51 -12.49 11.10
C ARG A 56 1.63 -13.18 10.06
N LEU A 57 1.98 -13.03 8.79
CA LEU A 57 1.23 -13.61 7.68
C LEU A 57 1.84 -14.94 7.24
N GLY A 58 1.06 -16.02 7.30
CA GLY A 58 1.38 -17.27 6.62
C GLY A 58 0.96 -17.20 5.15
N VAL A 59 1.82 -17.65 4.24
CA VAL A 59 1.54 -17.69 2.80
C VAL A 59 1.73 -19.12 2.31
N MET A 60 0.73 -19.68 1.64
CA MET A 60 0.76 -21.00 1.02
C MET A 60 0.65 -20.84 -0.49
N LEU A 61 1.63 -21.35 -1.23
CA LEU A 61 1.72 -21.20 -2.68
C LEU A 61 1.51 -22.56 -3.37
N VAL A 62 0.51 -22.64 -4.24
CA VAL A 62 0.37 -23.78 -5.15
C VAL A 62 1.47 -23.66 -6.21
N GLY A 63 2.26 -24.71 -6.39
CA GLY A 63 3.46 -24.66 -7.23
C GLY A 63 4.64 -23.94 -6.58
N TRP A 64 4.76 -23.99 -5.25
CA TRP A 64 5.87 -23.38 -4.49
C TRP A 64 7.28 -23.76 -5.00
N GLY A 65 7.45 -24.97 -5.51
CA GLY A 65 8.72 -25.43 -6.09
C GLY A 65 9.05 -24.88 -7.48
N GLY A 66 8.15 -24.12 -8.13
CA GLY A 66 8.40 -23.50 -9.42
C GLY A 66 9.28 -22.25 -9.33
N ASN A 67 9.60 -21.65 -10.48
CA ASN A 67 10.49 -20.48 -10.58
C ASN A 67 10.05 -19.32 -9.68
N ASN A 68 8.75 -18.98 -9.68
CA ASN A 68 8.23 -17.87 -8.89
C ASN A 68 8.23 -18.18 -7.39
N GLY A 69 7.82 -19.40 -7.01
CA GLY A 69 7.72 -19.82 -5.61
C GLY A 69 9.08 -19.93 -4.92
N THR A 70 10.08 -20.47 -5.62
CA THR A 70 11.46 -20.51 -5.14
C THR A 70 12.08 -19.11 -5.08
N THR A 71 11.84 -18.27 -6.09
CA THR A 71 12.36 -16.88 -6.13
C THR A 71 11.77 -16.01 -5.02
N VAL A 72 10.45 -16.04 -4.78
CA VAL A 72 9.85 -15.24 -3.69
C VAL A 72 10.36 -15.71 -2.32
N THR A 73 10.54 -17.01 -2.14
CA THR A 73 11.10 -17.58 -0.90
C THR A 73 12.54 -17.11 -0.69
N ALA A 74 13.38 -17.17 -1.74
CA ALA A 74 14.75 -16.69 -1.70
C ALA A 74 14.81 -15.18 -1.43
N ALA A 75 13.97 -14.36 -2.07
CA ALA A 75 13.91 -12.92 -1.85
C ALA A 75 13.56 -12.56 -0.40
N VAL A 76 12.56 -13.25 0.18
CA VAL A 76 12.15 -13.03 1.58
C VAL A 76 13.28 -13.38 2.54
N LEU A 77 13.89 -14.56 2.38
CA LEU A 77 14.98 -15.00 3.26
C LEU A 77 16.23 -14.12 3.10
N ALA A 78 16.60 -13.77 1.88
CA ALA A 78 17.77 -12.94 1.61
C ALA A 78 17.63 -11.54 2.22
N ASN A 79 16.47 -10.90 2.09
CA ASN A 79 16.20 -9.60 2.72
C ASN A 79 16.13 -9.71 4.25
N LYS A 80 15.46 -10.75 4.79
CA LYS A 80 15.34 -10.97 6.23
C LYS A 80 16.70 -11.17 6.91
N LEU A 81 17.60 -11.91 6.26
CA LEU A 81 18.94 -12.22 6.78
C LEU A 81 19.99 -11.17 6.38
N GLY A 82 19.61 -10.12 5.63
CA GLY A 82 20.52 -9.06 5.21
C GLY A 82 21.64 -9.54 4.26
N LEU A 83 21.37 -10.54 3.42
CA LEU A 83 22.38 -11.18 2.58
C LEU A 83 22.98 -10.24 1.52
N SER A 84 24.23 -10.50 1.18
CA SER A 84 24.95 -9.87 0.09
C SER A 84 25.85 -10.88 -0.62
N TRP A 85 26.14 -10.66 -1.90
CA TRP A 85 26.95 -11.56 -2.71
C TRP A 85 27.79 -10.78 -3.72
N MET A 86 28.91 -11.37 -4.14
CA MET A 86 29.78 -10.80 -5.18
C MET A 86 29.23 -11.12 -6.57
N THR A 87 29.27 -10.14 -7.47
CA THR A 87 29.05 -10.31 -8.90
C THR A 87 30.26 -9.76 -9.66
N LYS A 88 30.30 -9.97 -10.98
CA LYS A 88 31.35 -9.39 -11.86
C LYS A 88 31.44 -7.86 -11.76
N THR A 89 30.36 -7.19 -11.34
CA THR A 89 30.26 -5.73 -11.22
C THR A 89 30.31 -5.26 -9.76
N GLY A 90 30.75 -6.12 -8.84
CA GLY A 90 30.93 -5.81 -7.43
C GLY A 90 29.89 -6.45 -6.52
N ARG A 91 29.87 -6.03 -5.25
CA ARG A 91 28.97 -6.59 -4.24
C ARG A 91 27.53 -6.08 -4.45
N LYS A 92 26.55 -6.99 -4.40
CA LYS A 92 25.11 -6.69 -4.38
C LYS A 92 24.53 -7.04 -3.01
N LYS A 93 23.53 -6.27 -2.57
CA LYS A 93 22.75 -6.53 -1.35
C LYS A 93 21.31 -6.92 -1.75
N ALA A 94 20.73 -7.86 -1.01
CA ALA A 94 19.31 -8.18 -1.14
C ALA A 94 18.44 -6.92 -1.02
N ASN A 95 17.43 -6.82 -1.85
CA ASN A 95 16.47 -5.71 -1.88
C ASN A 95 15.12 -6.21 -2.41
N TYR A 96 14.12 -5.33 -2.41
CA TYR A 96 12.78 -5.55 -2.99
C TYR A 96 12.52 -4.64 -4.19
N TYR A 97 13.55 -4.30 -4.98
CA TYR A 97 13.35 -3.50 -6.18
C TYR A 97 12.38 -4.21 -7.14
N GLY A 98 11.52 -3.42 -7.78
CA GLY A 98 10.37 -3.92 -8.55
C GLY A 98 9.10 -4.15 -7.73
N SER A 99 9.17 -4.11 -6.39
CA SER A 99 7.97 -4.08 -5.55
C SER A 99 7.44 -2.66 -5.39
N LEU A 100 6.22 -2.40 -5.83
CA LEU A 100 5.55 -1.12 -5.60
C LEU A 100 5.47 -0.82 -4.10
N LEU A 101 5.04 -1.78 -3.29
CA LEU A 101 4.83 -1.58 -1.85
C LEU A 101 6.11 -1.35 -1.04
N GLN A 102 7.27 -1.82 -1.51
CA GLN A 102 8.53 -1.75 -0.76
C GLN A 102 9.56 -0.78 -1.34
N ALA A 103 9.44 -0.42 -2.62
CA ALA A 103 10.44 0.36 -3.34
C ALA A 103 9.88 1.58 -4.09
N SER A 104 8.59 1.90 -3.95
CA SER A 104 8.02 3.15 -4.48
C SER A 104 7.78 4.19 -3.40
N THR A 105 7.47 5.40 -3.83
CA THR A 105 7.06 6.51 -2.98
C THR A 105 5.68 7.03 -3.42
N VAL A 106 5.02 7.76 -2.53
CA VAL A 106 3.79 8.51 -2.82
C VAL A 106 4.02 9.95 -2.37
N CYS A 107 3.57 10.93 -3.17
CA CYS A 107 3.66 12.33 -2.81
C CYS A 107 2.69 12.64 -1.65
N LEU A 108 3.22 13.18 -0.55
CA LEU A 108 2.39 13.62 0.59
C LEU A 108 1.94 15.08 0.47
N GLY A 109 2.66 15.89 -0.32
CA GLY A 109 2.44 17.33 -0.44
C GLY A 109 3.76 18.06 -0.66
N THR A 110 3.76 19.36 -0.37
CA THR A 110 4.95 20.21 -0.41
C THR A 110 5.67 20.21 0.94
N GLY A 111 7.00 20.19 0.92
CA GLY A 111 7.82 20.24 2.14
C GLY A 111 7.81 21.61 2.82
N PRO A 112 8.32 21.69 4.06
CA PRO A 112 8.55 22.97 4.72
C PRO A 112 9.50 23.82 3.86
N THR A 113 9.11 25.06 3.62
CA THR A 113 10.00 26.12 3.12
C THR A 113 11.06 26.46 4.14
#